data_AF-C0BX99-F1
#
_entry.id   AF-C0BX99-F1
#
_cell.length_a   1.000
_cell.length_b   1.000
_cell.length_c   1.000
_cell.angle_alpha   90.00
_cell.angle_beta   90.00
_cell.angle_gamma   90.00
#
_symmetry.space_group_name_H-M   'P 1'
#
loop_
_entity.id
_entity.type
_entity.pdbx_description
1 polymer ?
#
loop_
_entity_poly.entity_id
_entity_poly.type
_entity_poly.pdbx_seq_one_letter_code
_entity_poly.pdbx_strand_id
1 'polypeptide(L)'
;MGKNKYYCKIDGKIYNLKKIQDIIDENPEHPDIAKIYIAAVEEYHLPTNTMLDSVITFNNNEIPADYNEALKRMQEYNQASLPKSPLKPCCPRCGSTNIRGHRPWSAHSACNHCGYTWW
;
A
#
# COMPACT_ATOMS: atom_id res chain seq x y z
N MET A 1 28.49 -1.57 -11.27
CA MET A 1 28.22 -1.88 -12.70
C MET A 1 26.81 -2.43 -12.83
N GLY A 2 25.82 -1.54 -12.94
CA GLY A 2 24.39 -1.88 -12.99
C GLY A 2 23.97 -2.20 -14.42
N LYS A 3 23.76 -3.47 -14.72
CA LYS A 3 23.23 -3.91 -16.01
C LYS A 3 21.73 -4.16 -15.79
N ASN A 4 20.88 -3.32 -16.40
CA ASN A 4 19.41 -3.44 -16.46
C ASN A 4 18.57 -2.75 -15.37
N LYS A 5 18.98 -1.56 -14.91
CA LYS A 5 18.18 -0.78 -13.92
C LYS A 5 16.77 -0.40 -14.37
N TYR A 6 16.49 -0.41 -15.67
CA TYR A 6 15.24 0.09 -16.25
C TYR A 6 14.45 -0.96 -17.02
N TYR A 7 14.81 -2.25 -16.95
CA TYR A 7 13.98 -3.31 -17.53
C TYR A 7 13.12 -3.96 -16.46
N CYS A 8 11.82 -4.08 -16.74
CA CYS A 8 10.87 -4.71 -15.85
C CYS A 8 9.99 -5.70 -16.64
N LYS A 9 9.81 -6.90 -16.10
CA LYS A 9 8.85 -7.87 -16.62
C LYS A 9 7.50 -7.63 -15.96
N ILE A 10 6.48 -7.34 -16.76
CA ILE A 10 5.10 -7.09 -16.34
C ILE A 10 4.22 -8.08 -17.12
N ASP A 11 3.50 -8.94 -16.42
CA ASP A 11 2.63 -9.97 -17.02
C ASP A 11 3.30 -10.83 -18.09
N GLY A 12 4.56 -11.19 -17.84
CA GLY A 12 5.34 -12.01 -18.77
C GLY A 12 6.02 -11.24 -19.90
N LYS A 13 5.68 -9.97 -20.11
CA LYS A 13 6.29 -9.10 -21.14
C LYS A 13 7.37 -8.20 -20.54
N ILE A 14 8.50 -8.09 -21.23
CA ILE A 14 9.60 -7.22 -20.81
C ILE A 14 9.36 -5.81 -21.36
N TYR A 15 9.36 -4.83 -20.46
CA TYR A 15 9.26 -3.41 -20.74
C TYR A 15 10.60 -2.72 -20.49
N ASN A 16 10.98 -1.82 -21.39
CA ASN A 16 12.08 -0.88 -21.20
C ASN A 16 11.50 0.40 -20.60
N LEU A 17 11.57 0.55 -19.29
CA LEU A 17 11.00 1.64 -18.51
C LEU A 17 11.97 2.83 -18.34
N LYS A 18 12.83 3.09 -19.33
CA LYS A 18 13.85 4.14 -19.24
C LYS A 18 13.30 5.51 -18.83
N LYS A 19 12.17 5.94 -19.38
CA LYS A 19 11.54 7.23 -19.01
C LYS A 19 11.16 7.31 -17.52
N ILE A 20 10.75 6.19 -16.92
CA ILE A 20 10.47 6.12 -15.48
C ILE A 20 11.79 6.18 -14.70
N GLN A 21 12.85 5.53 -15.17
CA GLN A 21 14.17 5.65 -14.56
C GLN A 21 14.67 7.09 -14.59
N ASP A 22 14.48 7.80 -15.71
CA ASP A 22 14.88 9.21 -15.84
C ASP A 22 14.13 10.07 -14.80
N ILE A 23 12.84 9.82 -14.55
CA ILE A 23 12.05 10.51 -13.51
C ILE A 23 12.56 10.19 -12.10
N ILE A 24 12.96 8.94 -11.84
CA ILE A 24 13.55 8.54 -10.55
C ILE A 24 14.91 9.21 -10.36
N ASP A 25 15.73 9.24 -11.39
CA ASP A 25 17.08 9.81 -11.35
C ASP A 25 17.06 11.35 -11.17
N GLU A 26 15.98 12.03 -11.57
CA GLU A 26 15.76 13.46 -11.28
C GLU A 26 15.68 13.74 -9.77
N ASN A 27 15.05 12.85 -8.99
CA ASN A 27 14.93 12.97 -7.54
C ASN A 27 14.81 11.58 -6.88
N PRO A 28 15.94 10.90 -6.60
CA PRO A 28 15.93 9.50 -6.17
C PRO A 28 15.36 9.28 -4.76
N GLU A 29 15.42 10.30 -3.89
CA GLU A 29 14.81 10.22 -2.55
C GLU A 29 13.29 10.38 -2.61
N HIS A 30 12.80 11.27 -3.49
CA HIS A 30 11.39 11.57 -3.64
C HIS A 30 10.98 11.68 -5.12
N PRO A 31 10.90 10.55 -5.85
CA PRO A 31 10.50 10.55 -7.26
C PRO A 31 9.11 11.16 -7.45
N ASP A 32 8.91 11.82 -8.60
CA ASP A 32 7.60 12.36 -8.96
C ASP A 32 6.64 11.23 -9.35
N ILE A 33 5.91 10.73 -8.35
CA ILE A 33 4.95 9.62 -8.46
C ILE A 33 3.89 9.89 -9.53
N ALA A 34 3.45 11.15 -9.69
CA ALA A 34 2.46 11.51 -10.69
C ALA A 34 3.02 11.35 -12.11
N LYS A 35 4.26 11.82 -12.34
CA LYS A 35 4.94 11.59 -13.63
C LYS A 35 5.19 10.11 -13.91
N ILE A 36 5.53 9.31 -12.89
CA ILE A 36 5.71 7.86 -13.05
C ILE A 36 4.39 7.20 -13.49
N TYR A 37 3.28 7.52 -12.82
CA TYR A 37 1.96 7.01 -13.17
C TYR A 37 1.57 7.41 -14.60
N ILE A 38 1.72 8.68 -14.96
CA ILE A 38 1.42 9.19 -16.31
C ILE A 38 2.26 8.45 -17.36
N ALA A 39 3.57 8.28 -17.13
CA ALA A 39 4.44 7.55 -18.05
C ALA A 39 4.01 6.07 -18.18
N ALA A 40 3.64 5.40 -17.09
CA ALA A 40 3.14 4.03 -17.11
C ALA A 40 1.93 3.86 -18.05
N VAL A 41 0.95 4.77 -17.95
CA VAL A 41 -0.30 4.70 -18.71
C VAL A 41 -0.12 5.23 -20.14
N GLU A 42 0.46 6.41 -20.32
CA GLU A 42 0.50 7.07 -21.63
C GLU A 42 1.61 6.55 -22.53
N GLU A 43 2.79 6.29 -22.00
CA GLU A 43 3.98 5.93 -22.79
C GLU A 43 4.13 4.42 -22.96
N TYR A 44 3.85 3.68 -21.89
CA TYR A 44 3.99 2.22 -21.90
C TYR A 44 2.66 1.50 -22.10
N HIS A 45 1.55 2.24 -22.19
CA HIS A 45 0.20 1.71 -22.38
C HIS A 45 -0.16 0.62 -21.37
N LEU A 46 0.35 0.76 -20.14
CA LEU A 46 0.00 -0.14 -19.07
C LEU A 46 -1.44 0.14 -18.61
N PRO A 47 -2.19 -0.89 -18.20
CA PRO A 47 -3.50 -0.71 -17.60
C PRO A 47 -3.48 0.31 -16.45
N THR A 48 -4.55 1.09 -16.31
CA THR A 48 -4.65 2.12 -15.26
C THR A 48 -4.67 1.56 -13.84
N ASN A 49 -4.95 0.27 -13.68
CA ASN A 49 -4.87 -0.46 -12.42
C ASN A 49 -3.48 -1.04 -12.12
N THR A 50 -2.49 -0.85 -13.01
CA THR A 50 -1.10 -1.24 -12.75
C THR A 50 -0.51 -0.28 -11.72
N MET A 51 -0.30 -0.77 -10.49
CA MET A 51 0.26 0.00 -9.37
C MET A 51 1.80 0.12 -9.44
N LEU A 52 2.34 0.45 -10.61
CA LEU A 52 3.80 0.44 -10.84
C LEU A 52 4.54 1.46 -9.96
N ASP A 53 3.96 2.64 -9.80
CA ASP A 53 4.44 3.71 -8.92
C ASP A 53 4.60 3.25 -7.46
N SER A 54 3.56 2.61 -6.92
CA SER A 54 3.53 2.11 -5.55
C SER A 54 4.52 0.96 -5.35
N VAL A 55 4.64 0.09 -6.34
CA VAL A 55 5.63 -1.00 -6.33
C VAL A 55 7.06 -0.45 -6.35
N ILE A 56 7.35 0.59 -7.13
CA ILE A 56 8.65 1.26 -7.15
C ILE A 56 8.97 1.86 -5.78
N THR A 57 8.02 2.58 -5.16
CA THR A 57 8.21 3.14 -3.81
C THR A 57 8.46 2.05 -2.77
N PHE A 58 7.71 0.95 -2.82
CA PHE A 58 7.94 -0.21 -1.95
C PHE A 58 9.32 -0.85 -2.17
N ASN A 59 9.82 -0.81 -3.41
CA ASN A 59 11.11 -1.35 -3.80
C ASN A 59 12.25 -0.31 -3.70
N ASN A 60 12.21 0.56 -2.68
CA ASN A 60 13.22 1.58 -2.41
C ASN A 60 13.48 2.54 -3.57
N ASN A 61 12.42 2.97 -4.26
CA ASN A 61 12.47 3.81 -5.45
C ASN A 61 13.27 3.19 -6.62
N GLU A 62 13.43 1.87 -6.66
CA GLU A 62 14.06 1.16 -7.77
C GLU A 62 13.04 0.39 -8.61
N ILE A 63 13.23 0.39 -9.93
CA ILE A 63 12.40 -0.42 -10.84
C ILE A 63 12.70 -1.90 -10.60
N PRO A 64 11.70 -2.73 -10.25
CA PRO A 64 11.92 -4.15 -10.02
C PRO A 64 12.16 -4.88 -11.35
N ALA A 65 12.95 -5.96 -11.31
CA ALA A 65 13.16 -6.81 -12.48
C ALA A 65 11.88 -7.53 -12.92
N ASP A 66 11.02 -7.91 -11.97
CA ASP A 66 9.70 -8.51 -12.21
C ASP A 66 8.64 -7.83 -11.33
N TYR A 67 7.68 -7.16 -11.98
CA TYR A 67 6.62 -6.42 -11.33
C TYR A 67 5.68 -7.32 -10.54
N ASN A 68 5.35 -8.50 -11.07
CA ASN A 68 4.37 -9.39 -10.46
C ASN A 68 4.90 -10.01 -9.17
N GLU A 69 6.19 -10.35 -9.13
CA GLU A 69 6.84 -10.78 -7.89
C GLU A 69 6.89 -9.66 -6.84
N ALA A 70 7.24 -8.44 -7.25
CA ALA A 70 7.32 -7.30 -6.34
C ALA A 70 5.94 -6.90 -5.79
N LEU A 71 4.91 -6.89 -6.64
CA LEU A 71 3.51 -6.66 -6.25
C LEU A 71 3.05 -7.70 -5.23
N LYS A 72 3.37 -8.98 -5.44
CA LYS A 72 3.03 -10.06 -4.50
C LYS A 72 3.67 -9.84 -3.13
N ARG A 73 4.96 -9.48 -3.08
CA ARG A 73 5.67 -9.17 -1.83
C ARG A 73 5.05 -7.98 -1.09
N MET A 74 4.69 -6.93 -1.82
CA MET A 74 3.99 -5.76 -1.27
C MET A 74 2.64 -6.16 -0.66
N GLN A 75 1.86 -6.99 -1.36
CA GLN A 75 0.57 -7.48 -0.87
C GLN A 75 0.72 -8.35 0.38
N GLU A 76 1.69 -9.26 0.40
CA GLU A 76 2.00 -10.11 1.56
C GLU A 76 2.43 -9.26 2.76
N TYR A 77 3.28 -8.25 2.54
CA TYR A 77 3.69 -7.29 3.58
C TYR A 77 2.51 -6.50 4.14
N ASN A 78 1.65 -5.98 3.27
CA ASN A 78 0.46 -5.23 3.67
C ASN A 78 -0.51 -6.11 4.45
N GLN A 79 -0.74 -7.36 4.01
CA GLN A 79 -1.59 -8.32 4.73
C GLN A 79 -1.01 -8.68 6.10
N ALA A 80 0.30 -8.88 6.21
CA ALA A 80 0.96 -9.17 7.48
C ALA A 80 0.90 -7.98 8.45
N SER A 81 0.86 -6.75 7.92
CA SER A 81 0.77 -5.50 8.69
C SER A 81 -0.65 -5.16 9.12
N LEU A 82 -1.68 -5.80 8.55
CA LEU A 82 -3.05 -5.63 9.02
C LEU A 82 -3.20 -6.21 10.43
N PRO A 83 -3.86 -5.50 11.36
CA PRO A 83 -4.16 -6.07 12.66
C PRO A 83 -5.01 -7.34 12.46
N LYS A 84 -4.50 -8.47 12.96
CA LYS A 84 -5.13 -9.81 12.88
C LYS A 84 -6.49 -9.90 13.59
N SER A 85 -6.94 -8.82 14.20
CA SER A 85 -8.18 -8.72 14.95
C SER A 85 -8.80 -7.36 14.64
N PRO A 86 -10.14 -7.26 14.55
CA PRO A 86 -10.78 -5.95 14.60
C PRO A 86 -10.22 -5.19 15.80
N LEU A 87 -9.89 -3.92 15.62
CA LEU A 87 -9.57 -3.03 16.75
C LEU A 87 -10.66 -3.26 17.79
N LYS A 88 -10.28 -3.83 18.95
CA LYS A 88 -11.25 -4.05 20.02
C LYS A 88 -11.88 -2.69 20.30
N PRO A 89 -13.22 -2.59 20.35
CA PRO A 89 -13.86 -1.35 20.72
C PRO A 89 -13.24 -0.87 22.04
N CYS A 90 -12.94 0.42 22.11
CA CYS A 90 -12.42 1.07 23.30
C CYS A 90 -13.41 2.15 23.73
N CYS A 91 -13.55 2.34 25.04
CA CYS A 91 -14.39 3.38 25.58
C CYS A 91 -13.82 4.75 25.15
N PRO A 92 -14.60 5.62 24.48
CA PRO A 92 -14.09 6.91 24.01
C PRO A 92 -13.72 7.87 25.15
N ARG A 93 -14.20 7.60 26.38
CA ARG A 93 -13.93 8.44 27.55
C ARG A 93 -12.68 8.04 28.32
N CYS A 94 -12.33 6.75 28.37
CA CYS A 94 -11.24 6.25 29.23
C CYS A 94 -10.31 5.23 28.56
N GLY A 95 -10.53 4.90 27.29
CA GLY A 95 -9.71 3.95 26.52
C GLY A 95 -9.86 2.48 26.91
N SER A 96 -10.67 2.16 27.93
CA SER A 96 -10.86 0.78 28.38
C SER A 96 -11.54 -0.09 27.32
N THR A 97 -11.02 -1.29 27.09
CA THR A 97 -11.60 -2.33 26.22
C THR A 97 -12.65 -3.19 26.95
N ASN A 98 -12.91 -2.93 28.24
CA ASN A 98 -13.92 -3.64 29.03
C ASN A 98 -15.31 -3.05 28.77
N ILE A 99 -15.96 -3.53 27.70
CA ILE A 99 -17.20 -2.99 27.16
C ILE A 99 -18.28 -4.08 27.15
N ARG A 100 -19.48 -3.74 27.62
CA ARG A 100 -20.68 -4.57 27.52
C ARG A 100 -21.59 -4.02 26.43
N GLY A 101 -22.37 -4.90 25.80
CA GLY A 101 -23.40 -4.51 24.81
C GLY A 101 -22.93 -4.49 23.35
N HIS A 102 -21.66 -4.75 23.04
CA HIS A 102 -21.15 -4.83 21.67
C HIS A 102 -21.55 -6.15 20.97
N ARG A 103 -22.84 -6.34 20.72
CA ARG A 103 -23.36 -7.37 19.81
C ARG A 103 -23.64 -6.73 18.44
N PRO A 104 -23.54 -7.48 17.32
CA PRO A 104 -23.72 -6.94 15.97
C PRO A 104 -25.08 -6.26 15.69
N TRP A 105 -26.05 -6.37 16.60
CA TRP A 105 -27.40 -5.83 16.49
C TRP A 105 -27.78 -4.86 17.63
N SER A 106 -26.83 -4.54 18.51
CA SER A 106 -27.08 -3.71 19.69
C SER A 106 -26.38 -2.37 19.52
N ALA A 107 -27.16 -1.34 19.20
CA ALA A 107 -26.70 0.05 19.10
C ALA A 107 -26.48 0.69 20.48
N HIS A 108 -26.07 -0.08 21.49
CA HIS A 108 -25.84 0.45 22.83
C HIS A 108 -24.68 -0.28 23.49
N SER A 109 -23.58 0.44 23.65
CA SER A 109 -22.36 0.00 24.31
C SER A 109 -22.17 0.73 25.63
N ALA A 110 -21.62 0.04 26.62
CA ALA A 110 -21.28 0.66 27.90
C ALA A 110 -19.91 0.18 28.40
N CYS A 111 -19.13 1.09 28.95
CA CYS A 111 -17.85 0.79 29.57
C CYS A 111 -18.06 0.31 31.02
N ASN A 112 -17.61 -0.89 31.35
CA ASN A 112 -17.68 -1.39 32.73
C ASN A 112 -16.67 -0.72 33.66
N HIS A 113 -15.63 -0.07 33.13
CA HIS A 113 -14.60 0.59 33.94
C HIS A 113 -15.01 1.99 34.41
N CYS A 114 -15.58 2.82 33.53
CA CYS A 114 -15.97 4.20 33.86
C CYS A 114 -17.49 4.44 33.83
N GLY A 115 -18.29 3.44 33.47
CA GLY A 115 -19.75 3.53 33.39
C GLY A 115 -20.30 4.29 32.17
N TYR A 116 -19.44 4.86 31.32
CA TYR A 116 -19.87 5.63 30.15
C TYR A 116 -20.64 4.77 29.15
N THR A 117 -21.77 5.26 28.65
CA THR A 117 -22.63 4.61 27.66
C THR A 117 -22.61 5.40 26.35
N TRP A 118 -22.65 4.70 25.22
CA TRP A 118 -22.73 5.30 23.89
C TRP A 118 -23.49 4.38 22.94
N TRP A 119 -23.96 4.96 21.84
CA TRP A 119 -24.77 4.28 20.84
C TRP A 119 -23.90 3.82 19.67
#